data_AF-A0A969PLR2-F1
#
_entry.id   AF-A0A969PLR2-F1
#
_cell.length_a   1.000
_cell.length_b   1.000
_cell.length_c   1.000
_cell.angle_alpha   90.00
_cell.angle_beta   90.00
_cell.angle_gamma   90.00
#
_symmetry.space_group_name_H-M   'P 1'
#
loop_
_entity.id
_entity.type
_entity.pdbx_description
1 polymer ?
#
loop_
_entity_poly.entity_id
_entity_poly.type
_entity_poly.pdbx_seq_one_letter_code
_entity_poly.pdbx_strand_id
1 'polypeptide(L)'
;MNVLQQPDTRVFSLAGTDKANKASGSIAIDSQDKRAVIVFKNLPTPPEGQIYRLWAIIDNKKIACADFKATQQGNVLEEFALPAEACSTNNSTLAVTLEPFPAPPQPVGPAVMVERS
;
A
#
# COMPACT_ATOMS: atom_id res chain seq x y z
N MET A 1 -16.04 3.38 -13.07
CA MET A 1 -15.09 2.63 -13.94
C MET A 1 -14.33 1.65 -13.05
N ASN A 2 -14.02 0.46 -13.52
CA ASN A 2 -13.39 -0.59 -12.72
C ASN A 2 -11.90 -0.67 -13.05
N VAL A 3 -11.04 -0.26 -12.12
CA VAL A 3 -9.56 -0.28 -12.26
C VAL A 3 -9.08 -1.68 -12.68
N LEU A 4 -9.71 -2.75 -12.19
CA LEU A 4 -9.31 -4.13 -12.49
C LEU A 4 -9.45 -4.57 -13.96
N GLN A 5 -10.06 -3.76 -14.84
CA GLN A 5 -10.35 -4.10 -16.24
C GLN A 5 -9.54 -3.27 -17.26
N GLN A 6 -8.65 -2.38 -16.81
CA GLN A 6 -7.87 -1.54 -17.70
C GLN A 6 -6.57 -2.24 -18.16
N PRO A 7 -6.18 -2.13 -19.45
CA PRO A 7 -5.01 -2.81 -19.99
C PRO A 7 -3.69 -2.37 -19.33
N ASP A 8 -3.63 -1.15 -18.82
CA ASP A 8 -2.46 -0.59 -18.12
C ASP A 8 -2.52 -0.77 -16.59
N THR A 9 -3.43 -1.62 -16.10
CA THR A 9 -3.49 -1.95 -14.68
C THR A 9 -2.50 -3.03 -14.30
N ARG A 10 -1.65 -2.71 -13.34
CA ARG A 10 -0.69 -3.66 -12.75
C ARG A 10 -1.16 -4.08 -11.37
N VAL A 11 -1.09 -5.38 -11.11
CA VAL A 11 -1.48 -5.96 -9.83
C VAL A 11 -0.24 -6.46 -9.10
N PHE A 12 -0.03 -5.93 -7.90
CA PHE A 12 1.05 -6.30 -7.00
C PHE A 12 0.49 -7.16 -5.88
N SER A 13 1.10 -8.31 -5.62
CA SER A 13 0.73 -9.18 -4.50
C SER A 13 1.60 -8.85 -3.28
N LEU A 14 0.99 -8.59 -2.14
CA LEU A 14 1.69 -8.31 -0.89
C LEU A 14 1.38 -9.37 0.16
N ALA A 15 2.41 -9.71 0.94
CA ALA A 15 2.33 -10.63 2.06
C ALA A 15 2.78 -9.95 3.37
N GLY A 16 2.17 -10.35 4.47
CA GLY A 16 2.51 -9.86 5.79
C GLY A 16 3.90 -10.28 6.25
N THR A 17 4.56 -9.40 7.02
CA THR A 17 5.83 -9.69 7.70
C THR A 17 5.61 -10.40 9.04
N ASP A 18 6.64 -10.56 9.86
CA ASP A 18 6.51 -11.05 11.25
C ASP A 18 5.54 -10.19 12.08
N LYS A 19 5.39 -8.90 11.75
CA LYS A 19 4.49 -7.96 12.44
C LYS A 19 3.02 -8.13 12.07
N ALA A 20 2.73 -8.78 10.95
CA ALA A 20 1.36 -8.99 10.47
C ALA A 20 1.27 -10.30 9.66
N ASN A 21 1.77 -11.41 10.20
CA ASN A 21 2.02 -12.66 9.46
C ASN A 21 0.81 -13.30 8.77
N LYS A 22 -0.42 -12.94 9.17
CA LYS A 22 -1.67 -13.40 8.54
C LYS A 22 -2.17 -12.46 7.44
N ALA A 23 -1.61 -11.26 7.35
CA ALA A 23 -2.00 -10.24 6.39
C ALA A 23 -1.61 -10.66 4.97
N SER A 24 -2.51 -10.41 4.02
CA SER A 24 -2.28 -10.67 2.61
C SER A 24 -3.19 -9.81 1.76
N GLY A 25 -2.82 -9.63 0.51
CA GLY A 25 -3.72 -9.11 -0.50
C GLY A 25 -2.98 -8.52 -1.68
N SER A 26 -3.61 -7.57 -2.33
CA SER A 26 -3.12 -7.02 -3.59
C SER A 26 -3.38 -5.54 -3.72
N ILE A 27 -2.56 -4.88 -4.53
CA ILE A 27 -2.73 -3.50 -4.96
C ILE A 27 -2.86 -3.51 -6.47
N ALA A 28 -3.94 -2.97 -7.00
CA ALA A 28 -4.09 -2.72 -8.43
C ALA A 28 -3.78 -1.24 -8.70
N ILE A 29 -2.87 -0.95 -9.62
CA ILE A 29 -2.47 0.40 -9.99
C ILE A 29 -2.77 0.61 -11.47
N ASP A 30 -3.63 1.57 -11.77
CA ASP A 30 -3.83 2.11 -13.11
C ASP A 30 -2.94 3.34 -13.30
N SER A 31 -1.89 3.17 -14.10
CA SER A 31 -0.96 4.25 -14.44
C SER A 31 -1.58 5.31 -15.36
N GLN A 32 -2.60 4.95 -16.15
CA GLN A 32 -3.25 5.86 -17.09
C GLN A 32 -4.08 6.90 -16.34
N ASP A 33 -4.96 6.45 -15.44
CA ASP A 33 -5.82 7.35 -14.67
C ASP A 33 -5.20 7.80 -13.34
N LYS A 34 -3.95 7.39 -13.06
CA LYS A 34 -3.23 7.68 -11.80
C LYS A 34 -4.06 7.28 -10.58
N ARG A 35 -4.63 6.07 -10.61
CA ARG A 35 -5.47 5.51 -9.55
C ARG A 35 -4.91 4.20 -9.03
N ALA A 36 -5.21 3.90 -7.78
CA ALA A 36 -4.90 2.61 -7.21
C ALA A 36 -6.03 2.12 -6.31
N VAL A 37 -6.20 0.80 -6.26
CA VAL A 37 -7.13 0.10 -5.38
C VAL A 37 -6.32 -0.85 -4.50
N ILE A 38 -6.46 -0.72 -3.19
CA ILE A 38 -5.93 -1.66 -2.21
C ILE A 38 -7.02 -2.64 -1.81
N VAL A 39 -6.67 -3.93 -1.82
CA VAL A 39 -7.50 -5.00 -1.25
C VAL A 39 -6.64 -5.84 -0.31
N PHE A 40 -6.78 -5.62 1.00
CA PHE A 40 -6.06 -6.40 2.02
C PHE A 40 -7.03 -7.12 2.96
N LYS A 41 -6.56 -8.24 3.51
CA LYS A 41 -7.26 -9.05 4.50
C LYS A 41 -6.32 -9.40 5.64
N ASN A 42 -6.89 -9.57 6.84
CA ASN A 42 -6.20 -9.92 8.08
C ASN A 42 -5.06 -8.95 8.45
N LEU A 43 -5.11 -7.70 7.97
CA LEU A 43 -4.19 -6.66 8.41
C LEU A 43 -4.70 -6.13 9.76
N PRO A 44 -3.89 -6.15 10.85
CA PRO A 44 -4.36 -5.70 12.15
C PRO A 44 -4.97 -4.29 12.10
N THR A 45 -5.93 -3.98 12.96
CA THR A 45 -6.38 -2.60 13.11
C THR A 45 -5.24 -1.76 13.69
N PRO A 46 -4.88 -0.62 13.09
CA PRO A 46 -3.81 0.21 13.61
C PRO A 46 -4.19 0.75 14.99
N PRO A 47 -3.26 0.79 15.96
CA PRO A 47 -3.47 1.44 17.25
C PRO A 47 -3.87 2.91 17.11
N GLU A 48 -4.43 3.49 18.17
CA GLU A 48 -4.71 4.92 18.21
C GLU A 48 -3.42 5.73 17.97
N GLY A 49 -3.53 6.81 17.19
CA GLY A 49 -2.39 7.64 16.80
C GLY A 49 -1.49 7.02 15.72
N GLN A 50 -1.89 5.92 15.09
CA GLN A 50 -1.14 5.28 14.00
C GLN A 50 -1.97 5.12 12.72
N ILE A 51 -1.27 4.97 11.60
CA ILE A 51 -1.83 4.82 10.26
C ILE A 51 -0.97 3.89 9.41
N TYR A 52 -1.57 3.19 8.45
CA TYR A 52 -0.80 2.46 7.45
C TYR A 52 -0.42 3.39 6.30
N ARG A 53 0.83 3.30 5.84
CA ARG A 53 1.32 4.03 4.67
C ARG A 53 1.84 3.06 3.62
N LEU A 54 1.38 3.24 2.38
CA LEU A 54 1.91 2.58 1.19
C LEU A 54 3.12 3.35 0.65
N TRP A 55 4.18 2.63 0.35
CA TRP A 55 5.40 3.14 -0.26
C TRP A 55 5.68 2.47 -1.60
N ALA A 56 6.04 3.29 -2.59
CA ALA A 56 6.78 2.83 -3.76
C ALA A 56 8.28 2.96 -3.47
N ILE A 57 9.05 1.90 -3.75
CA ILE A 57 10.49 1.85 -3.55
C ILE A 57 11.18 1.81 -4.91
N ILE A 58 11.98 2.84 -5.21
CA ILE A 58 12.70 3.01 -6.48
C ILE A 58 14.12 3.45 -6.14
N ASP A 59 15.14 2.74 -6.63
CA ASP A 59 16.55 3.07 -6.36
C ASP A 59 16.82 3.34 -4.86
N ASN A 60 16.27 2.48 -4.00
CA ASN A 60 16.29 2.57 -2.53
C ASN A 60 15.59 3.80 -1.91
N LYS A 61 14.96 4.67 -2.71
CA LYS A 61 14.14 5.78 -2.23
C LYS A 61 12.71 5.32 -2.02
N LYS A 62 12.11 5.73 -0.89
CA LYS A 62 10.73 5.40 -0.53
C LYS A 62 9.85 6.62 -0.75
N ILE A 63 8.80 6.45 -1.53
CA ILE A 63 7.88 7.51 -1.95
C ILE A 63 6.50 7.17 -1.40
N ALA A 64 5.92 8.09 -0.63
CA ALA A 64 4.62 7.90 -0.03
C ALA A 64 3.52 7.97 -1.09
N CYS A 65 2.69 6.93 -1.17
CA CYS A 65 1.66 6.80 -2.20
C CYS A 65 0.24 6.88 -1.63
N ALA A 66 0.01 6.40 -0.41
CA ALA A 66 -1.28 6.51 0.26
C ALA A 66 -1.16 6.28 1.75
N ASP A 67 -2.10 6.86 2.48
CA ASP A 67 -2.39 6.55 3.88
C ASP A 67 -3.77 5.90 3.97
N PHE A 68 -3.90 4.83 4.74
CA PHE A 68 -5.17 4.10 4.88
C PHE A 68 -5.28 3.43 6.26
N LYS A 69 -6.47 2.90 6.58
CA LYS A 69 -6.71 2.15 7.82
C LYS A 69 -7.39 0.83 7.52
N ALA A 70 -7.03 -0.20 8.28
CA ALA A 70 -7.79 -1.44 8.27
C ALA A 70 -9.04 -1.32 9.15
N THR A 71 -10.13 -1.97 8.76
CA THR A 71 -11.33 -2.10 9.61
C THR A 71 -11.03 -2.93 10.87
N GLN A 72 -12.00 -3.02 11.79
CA GLN A 72 -11.90 -3.89 12.98
C GLN A 72 -11.75 -5.38 12.63
N GLN A 73 -12.22 -5.79 11.45
CA GLN A 73 -12.07 -7.16 10.94
C GLN A 73 -10.78 -7.36 10.14
N GLY A 74 -9.94 -6.33 10.05
CA GLY A 74 -8.67 -6.35 9.35
C GLY A 74 -8.77 -6.34 7.82
N ASN A 75 -9.87 -5.83 7.29
CA ASN A 75 -10.07 -5.67 5.85
C ASN A 75 -9.68 -4.25 5.43
N VAL A 76 -9.18 -4.12 4.20
CA VAL A 76 -9.00 -2.85 3.50
C VAL A 76 -9.57 -3.02 2.10
N LEU A 77 -10.45 -2.10 1.70
CA LEU A 77 -10.94 -1.95 0.34
C LEU A 77 -11.11 -0.45 0.08
N GLU A 78 -10.08 0.15 -0.49
CA GLU A 78 -10.01 1.60 -0.71
C GLU A 78 -9.43 1.90 -2.09
N GLU A 79 -9.98 2.92 -2.75
CA GLU A 79 -9.46 3.51 -3.98
C GLU A 79 -8.89 4.90 -3.68
N PHE A 80 -7.73 5.23 -4.23
CA PHE A 80 -7.09 6.53 -4.05
C PHE A 80 -6.43 7.02 -5.33
N ALA A 81 -6.37 8.34 -5.46
CA ALA A 81 -5.55 9.00 -6.46
C ALA A 81 -4.07 8.91 -6.07
N LEU A 82 -3.21 8.59 -7.02
CA LEU A 82 -1.77 8.51 -6.80
C LEU A 82 -1.17 9.93 -6.76
N PRO A 83 -0.49 10.32 -5.66
CA PRO A 83 0.03 11.69 -5.50
C PRO A 83 1.28 11.96 -6.36
N ALA A 84 1.96 10.91 -6.82
CA ALA A 84 3.19 11.02 -7.60
C ALA A 84 3.24 9.95 -8.69
N GLU A 85 3.81 10.30 -9.84
CA GLU A 85 4.03 9.38 -10.98
C GLU A 85 4.94 8.20 -10.62
N ALA A 86 5.84 8.42 -9.66
CA ALA A 86 6.69 7.38 -9.14
C ALA A 86 5.89 6.23 -8.45
N CYS A 87 4.65 6.48 -8.02
CA CYS A 87 3.79 5.43 -7.48
C CYS A 87 3.23 4.49 -8.54
N SER A 88 3.31 4.84 -9.83
CA SER A 88 2.78 4.05 -10.95
C SER A 88 3.86 3.55 -11.92
N THR A 89 5.15 3.68 -11.57
CA THR A 89 6.26 3.24 -12.43
C THR A 89 6.43 1.72 -12.47
N ASN A 90 7.04 1.24 -13.56
CA ASN A 90 7.30 -0.18 -13.78
C ASN A 90 8.46 -0.75 -12.96
N ASN A 91 9.33 0.11 -12.45
CA ASN A 91 10.54 -0.29 -11.74
C ASN A 91 10.42 -0.17 -10.21
N SER A 92 9.22 0.08 -9.68
CA SER A 92 9.01 0.15 -8.24
C SER A 92 8.70 -1.23 -7.66
N THR A 93 9.12 -1.42 -6.41
CA THR A 93 8.55 -2.44 -5.53
C THR A 93 7.66 -1.77 -4.48
N LEU A 94 6.70 -2.52 -3.92
CA LEU A 94 5.75 -1.98 -2.95
C LEU A 94 5.98 -2.51 -1.53
N ALA A 95 5.77 -1.63 -0.54
CA ALA A 95 5.76 -1.98 0.87
C ALA A 95 4.74 -1.16 1.65
N VAL A 96 4.24 -1.71 2.74
CA VAL A 96 3.35 -1.05 3.70
C VAL A 96 4.03 -0.98 5.05
N THR A 97 4.01 0.19 5.68
CA THR A 97 4.49 0.38 7.06
C THR A 97 3.36 0.86 7.98
N LEU A 98 3.54 0.66 9.28
CA LEU A 98 2.67 1.21 10.33
C LEU A 98 3.34 2.45 10.93
N GLU A 99 2.85 3.63 10.58
CA GLU A 99 3.45 4.92 10.93
C GLU A 99 2.67 5.64 12.03
N PRO A 100 3.30 6.57 12.77
CA PRO A 100 2.59 7.57 13.56
C PRO A 100 1.66 8.43 12.68
N PHE A 101 0.62 9.01 13.26
CA PHE A 101 -0.24 9.99 12.59
C PHE A 101 -0.05 11.40 13.18
N PRO A 102 0.27 12.44 12.37
CA PRO A 102 0.45 12.40 10.92
C PRO A 102 1.74 11.67 10.52
N ALA A 103 1.70 10.95 9.38
CA ALA A 103 2.80 10.12 8.96
C ALA A 103 3.98 10.93 8.39
N PRO A 104 5.22 10.67 8.85
CA PRO A 104 6.40 11.45 8.45
C PRO A 104 6.80 11.23 6.98
N PRO A 105 7.58 12.13 6.37
CA PRO A 105 7.99 12.02 4.96
C PRO A 105 8.85 10.80 4.63
N GLN A 106 9.50 10.21 5.64
CA GLN A 106 10.28 8.98 5.55
C GLN A 106 9.70 7.96 6.51
N PRO A 107 9.73 6.65 6.19
CA PRO A 107 9.19 5.65 7.09
C PRO A 107 10.02 5.55 8.35
N VAL A 108 9.35 5.60 9.50
CA VAL A 108 9.94 5.38 10.82
C VAL A 108 9.34 4.15 11.51
N GLY A 109 8.19 3.69 11.01
CA GLY A 109 7.49 2.52 11.45
C GLY A 109 8.04 1.20 10.88
N PRO A 110 7.62 0.06 11.44
CA PRO A 110 7.97 -1.24 10.90
C PRO A 110 7.25 -1.50 9.58
N ALA A 111 7.91 -2.25 8.68
CA ALA A 111 7.24 -2.85 7.53
C ALA A 111 6.29 -3.97 8.02
N VAL A 112 5.02 -3.88 7.61
CA VAL A 112 3.97 -4.84 7.99
C VAL A 112 3.55 -5.71 6.80
N MET A 113 3.67 -5.22 5.57
CA MET A 113 3.49 -6.00 4.36
C MET A 113 4.54 -5.60 3.33
N VAL A 114 5.02 -6.57 2.56
CA VAL A 114 5.97 -6.36 1.46
C VAL A 114 5.49 -7.11 0.22
N GLU A 115 5.87 -6.61 -0.95
CA GLU A 115 5.65 -7.31 -2.21
C GLU A 115 6.25 -8.72 -2.18
N ARG A 116 5.50 -9.68 -2.71
CA ARG A 116 5.94 -11.06 -2.83
C ARG A 116 6.77 -11.22 -4.12
N SER A 117 7.96 -11.81 -3.97
CA SER A 117 8.83 -12.22 -5.09
C SER A 117 8.25 -13.40 -5.87
#